data_AF-A0A7V3RVX2-F1
#
_entry.id   AF-A0A7V3RVX2-F1
#
_cell.length_a   1.000
_cell.length_b   1.000
_cell.length_c   1.000
_cell.angle_alpha   90.00
_cell.angle_beta   90.00
_cell.angle_gamma   90.00
#
_symmetry.space_group_name_H-M   'P 1'
#
loop_
_entity.id
_entity.type
_entity.pdbx_description
1 polymer ?
#
loop_
_entity_poly.entity_id
_entity_poly.type
_entity_poly.pdbx_seq_one_letter_code
_entity_poly.pdbx_strand_id
1 'polypeptide(L)' 'LNGPCGGSRGGRCEVDPEVPCAWNMIVERLRKVGRLELLEDVYPPCDWSLAQGRGPRKIQREDQAIDTV' A
#
# COMPACT_ATOMS: atom_id res chain seq x y z
N LEU A 1 8.99 17.56 -2.00
CA LEU A 1 9.60 16.26 -1.68
C LEU A 1 8.58 15.20 -2.06
N ASN A 2 8.91 14.29 -2.98
CA ASN A 2 8.09 13.09 -3.21
C ASN A 2 7.97 12.39 -1.84
N GLY A 3 6.82 11.81 -1.52
CA GLY A 3 6.56 11.19 -0.21
C GLY A 3 7.61 10.14 0.22
N PRO A 4 7.44 9.43 1.34
CA PRO A 4 8.47 8.58 1.94
C PRO A 4 9.11 7.53 1.02
N CYS A 5 8.47 7.17 -0.10
CA CYS A 5 9.02 6.24 -1.08
C CYS A 5 9.96 6.84 -2.13
N GLY A 6 10.13 8.18 -2.19
CA GLY A 6 11.00 8.88 -3.16
C GLY A 6 10.47 8.91 -4.59
N GLY A 7 9.95 7.80 -5.12
CA GLY A 7 9.40 7.72 -6.47
C GLY A 7 9.85 6.47 -7.23
N SER A 8 9.82 6.56 -8.56
CA SER A 8 10.19 5.50 -9.48
C SER A 8 11.16 6.04 -10.53
N ARG A 9 12.30 5.38 -10.69
CA ARG A 9 13.25 5.66 -11.78
C ARG A 9 13.61 4.38 -12.51
N GLY A 10 13.33 4.32 -13.81
CA GLY A 10 13.63 3.15 -14.64
C GLY A 10 12.95 1.87 -14.16
N GLY A 11 11.79 1.97 -13.51
CA GLY A 11 11.05 0.85 -12.93
C GLY A 11 11.57 0.35 -11.57
N ARG A 12 12.57 1.02 -11.00
CA ARG A 12 13.11 0.72 -9.66
C ARG A 12 12.82 1.85 -8.67
N CYS A 13 12.89 1.53 -7.39
CA CYS A 13 12.62 2.47 -6.30
C CYS A 13 13.73 3.54 -6.23
N GLU A 14 13.35 4.81 -6.00
CA GLU A 14 14.34 5.89 -5.88
C GLU A 14 15.17 5.81 -4.60
N VAL A 15 14.63 5.22 -3.52
CA VAL A 15 15.33 5.07 -2.24
C VAL A 15 16.25 3.85 -2.18
N ASP A 16 15.95 2.82 -2.97
CA ASP A 16 16.76 1.60 -3.05
C ASP A 16 16.73 1.06 -4.50
N PRO A 17 17.85 1.21 -5.24
CA PRO A 17 17.94 0.73 -6.61
C PRO A 17 17.80 -0.78 -6.77
N GLU A 18 17.92 -1.60 -5.74
CA GLU A 18 17.72 -3.05 -5.86
C GLU A 18 16.25 -3.45 -5.72
N VAL A 19 15.41 -2.54 -5.23
CA VAL A 19 13.99 -2.79 -5.01
C VAL A 19 13.17 -2.39 -6.25
N PRO A 20 12.39 -3.32 -6.85
CA PRO A 20 11.42 -2.98 -7.89
C PRO A 20 10.37 -1.98 -7.37
N CYS A 21 10.05 -0.95 -8.15
CA CYS A 21 9.07 0.03 -7.72
C CYS A 21 7.65 -0.55 -7.81
N ALA A 22 6.96 -0.63 -6.66
CA ALA A 22 5.59 -1.13 -6.58
C ALA A 22 4.62 -0.36 -7.51
N TRP A 23 4.69 0.96 -7.55
CA TRP A 23 3.84 1.78 -8.43
C TRP A 23 4.08 1.49 -9.91
N ASN A 24 5.34 1.33 -10.31
CA ASN A 24 5.66 0.97 -11.70
C ASN A 24 5.08 -0.41 -12.04
N MET A 25 5.20 -1.39 -11.14
CA MET A 25 4.62 -2.73 -11.33
C MET A 25 3.10 -2.69 -11.48
N ILE A 26 2.41 -1.87 -10.69
CA ILE A 26 0.96 -1.68 -10.77
C ILE A 26 0.58 -1.10 -12.12
N VAL A 27 1.20 0.00 -12.54
CA VAL A 27 0.92 0.67 -13.83
C VAL A 27 1.19 -0.27 -15.01
N GLU A 28 2.33 -0.98 -15.02
CA GLU A 28 2.64 -1.95 -16.07
C GLU A 28 1.61 -3.07 -16.15
N ARG A 29 1.15 -3.58 -15.00
CA ARG A 29 0.11 -4.60 -14.95
C ARG A 29 -1.22 -4.06 -15.48
N LEU A 30 -1.66 -2.89 -15.03
CA LEU A 30 -2.91 -2.27 -15.46
C LEU A 30 -2.91 -1.94 -16.95
N ARG A 31 -1.78 -1.46 -17.48
CA ARG A 31 -1.62 -1.25 -18.92
C ARG A 31 -1.77 -2.54 -19.71
N LYS A 32 -1.16 -3.65 -19.25
CA LYS A 32 -1.25 -4.96 -19.91
C LYS A 32 -2.68 -5.51 -19.96
N VAL A 33 -3.50 -5.24 -18.94
CA VAL A 33 -4.89 -5.72 -18.89
C VAL A 33 -5.90 -4.68 -19.41
N GLY A 34 -5.44 -3.51 -19.89
CA GLY A 34 -6.30 -2.44 -20.39
C GLY A 34 -7.20 -1.84 -19.32
N ARG A 35 -6.69 -1.67 -18.09
CA ARG A 35 -7.41 -1.18 -16.89
C ARG A 35 -6.79 0.09 -16.29
N LEU A 36 -6.18 0.95 -17.12
CA LEU A 36 -5.52 2.16 -16.61
C LEU A 36 -6.51 3.19 -16.06
N GLU A 37 -7.76 3.15 -16.52
CA GLU A 37 -8.86 4.00 -16.06
C GLU A 37 -9.10 3.90 -14.55
N LEU A 38 -8.77 2.77 -13.91
CA LEU A 38 -8.92 2.57 -12.47
C LEU A 38 -8.05 3.51 -11.63
N LEU A 39 -6.99 4.09 -12.20
CA LEU A 39 -6.13 5.06 -11.52
C LEU A 39 -6.71 6.47 -11.51
N GLU A 40 -7.71 6.76 -12.36
CA GLU A 40 -8.35 8.07 -12.48
C GLU A 40 -9.60 8.17 -11.58
N ASP A 41 -10.17 7.03 -11.20
CA ASP A 41 -11.34 6.96 -10.34
C ASP A 41 -11.05 7.39 -8.90
N VAL A 42 -11.90 8.26 -8.36
CA VAL A 42 -11.91 8.60 -6.93
C VAL A 42 -12.84 7.64 -6.20
N TYR A 43 -12.27 6.66 -5.50
CA TYR A 43 -13.05 5.74 -4.67
C TYR A 43 -13.47 6.41 -3.36
N PRO A 44 -14.75 6.28 -2.95
CA PRO A 44 -15.17 6.76 -1.65
C PRO A 44 -14.45 5.98 -0.54
N PRO A 45 -14.32 6.55 0.68
CA PRO A 45 -13.82 5.81 1.82
C PRO A 45 -14.60 4.50 1.99
N CYS A 46 -13.88 3.39 2.15
CA CYS A 46 -14.51 2.10 2.42
C CYS A 46 -15.33 2.19 3.72
N ASP A 47 -16.60 1.78 3.68
CA ASP A 47 -17.44 1.72 4.87
C ASP A 47 -17.08 0.48 5.69
N TRP A 48 -16.36 0.70 6.79
CA TRP A 48 -15.95 -0.35 7.73
C TRP A 48 -16.97 -0.62 8.84
N SER A 49 -18.14 0.04 8.84
CA SER A 49 -19.14 -0.13 9.91
C SER A 49 -19.64 -1.58 10.05
N LEU A 50 -19.65 -2.33 8.94
CA LEU A 50 -20.00 -3.75 8.89
C LEU A 50 -18.80 -4.70 9.01
N ALA A 51 -17.57 -4.18 8.86
CA ALA A 51 -16.39 -4.96 9.19
C ALA A 51 -16.44 -5.15 10.70
N GLN A 52 -16.72 -6.38 11.16
CA GLN A 52 -16.93 -6.70 12.57
C GLN A 52 -15.75 -6.22 13.42
N GLY A 53 -15.88 -4.99 13.91
CA GLY A 53 -14.86 -4.26 14.60
C GLY A 53 -14.74 -4.77 16.01
N ARG A 54 -13.79 -5.66 16.25
CA ARG A 54 -13.22 -5.87 17.59
C ARG A 54 -11.93 -5.06 17.75
N GLY A 55 -11.88 -3.87 17.16
CA GLY A 55 -10.71 -3.01 17.18
C GLY A 55 -9.50 -3.63 16.46
N PRO A 56 -8.29 -3.09 16.67
CA PRO A 56 -7.05 -3.73 16.23
C PRO A 56 -7.02 -5.18 16.70
N ARG A 57 -6.58 -6.12 15.84
CA ARG A 57 -6.39 -7.51 16.28
C ARG A 57 -5.44 -7.51 17.48
N LYS A 58 -5.96 -7.79 18.67
CA LYS A 58 -5.13 -8.03 19.86
C LYS A 58 -4.39 -9.34 19.65
N ILE A 59 -3.07 -9.28 19.48
CA ILE A 59 -2.22 -10.45 19.52
C ILE A 59 -2.14 -10.88 20.99
N GLN A 60 -2.84 -11.95 21.39
CA GLN A 60 -2.73 -12.55 22.72
C GLN A 60 -1.51 -13.48 22.79
N ARG A 61 -0.33 -12.95 22.48
CA ARG A 61 0.95 -13.64 22.63
C ARG A 61 1.86 -12.75 23.47
N GLU A 62 2.24 -13.25 24.64
CA GLU A 62 3.01 -12.51 25.64
C GLU A 62 4.35 -11.99 25.08
N ASP A 63 4.92 -12.71 24.10
CA ASP A 63 6.17 -12.35 23.41
C ASP A 63 6.04 -11.20 22.40
N GLN A 64 4.81 -10.80 22.05
CA GLN A 64 4.52 -9.80 21.01
C GLN A 64 3.73 -8.60 21.54
N ALA A 65 3.53 -8.51 22.87
CA ALA A 65 2.85 -7.37 23.47
C ALA A 65 3.74 -6.13 23.38
N ILE A 66 3.24 -5.07 22.71
CA ILE A 66 3.93 -3.78 22.65
C ILE A 66 3.63 -3.05 23.96
N ASP A 67 4.61 -2.99 24.87
CA ASP A 67 4.53 -2.16 26.06
C ASP A 67 4.32 -0.70 25.63
N THR A 68 3.12 -0.19 25.91
CA THR A 68 2.78 1.20 25.64
C THR A 68 3.09 1.99 26.91
N VAL A 69 4.13 2.82 26.86
CA VAL A 69 4.49 3.82 27.88
C VAL A 69 3.40 4.88 27.97
#